data_AF-F9PFI6-F1
#
_entry.id   AF-F9PFI6-F1
#
_cell.length_a   1.000
_cell.length_b   1.000
_cell.length_c   1.000
_cell.angle_alpha   90.00
_cell.angle_beta   90.00
_cell.angle_gamma   90.00
#
_symmetry.space_group_name_H-M   'P 1'
#
loop_
_entity.id
_entity.type
_entity.pdbx_description
1 polymer ?
#
loop_
_entity_poly.entity_id
_entity_poly.type
_entity_poly.pdbx_seq_one_letter_code
_entity_poly.pdbx_strand_id
1 'polypeptide(L)'
;MAKIGLNYGEKLQIADKTYRVITDGLDVPAILGKLTFRGIEGPEVIFEVDQSQRNPDGSFVQVNTGEIRGIVVGIHSSVQHETLFFTIADMSESEIEDLSIKYREEVELEDIVVAHVHVNNRDIFKLFASKIKKKAGATPVKETKEVKQTENKKDN
;
A
#
# COMPACT_ATOMS: atom_id res chain seq x y z
N MET A 1 28.30 -2.12 -24.12
CA MET A 1 28.84 -3.11 -23.17
C MET A 1 27.67 -3.82 -22.52
N ALA A 2 27.54 -5.14 -22.68
CA ALA A 2 26.48 -5.88 -22.00
C ALA A 2 26.78 -5.86 -20.49
N LYS A 3 25.85 -5.37 -19.68
CA LYS A 3 25.93 -5.51 -18.23
C LYS A 3 25.81 -7.00 -17.90
N ILE A 4 26.86 -7.59 -17.35
CA ILE A 4 26.83 -8.95 -16.82
C ILE A 4 26.17 -8.86 -15.42
N GLY A 5 24.99 -9.44 -15.26
CA GLY A 5 24.22 -9.46 -14.02
C GLY A 5 22.70 -9.43 -14.24
N LEU A 6 21.92 -9.86 -13.24
CA LEU A 6 20.45 -9.75 -13.26
C LEU A 6 20.04 -8.26 -13.21
N ASN A 7 19.13 -7.86 -14.09
CA ASN A 7 18.53 -6.54 -14.04
C ASN A 7 17.47 -6.52 -12.94
N TYR A 8 17.74 -5.81 -11.85
CA TYR A 8 16.83 -5.65 -10.70
C TYR A 8 15.88 -4.45 -10.86
N GLY A 9 15.58 -4.07 -12.11
CA GLY A 9 14.67 -2.98 -12.46
C GLY A 9 15.28 -1.58 -12.42
N GLU A 10 14.46 -0.60 -12.81
CA GLU A 10 14.88 0.79 -12.98
C GLU A 10 14.80 1.59 -11.68
N LYS A 11 15.51 2.73 -11.64
CA LYS A 11 15.42 3.67 -10.53
C LYS A 11 14.35 4.71 -10.87
N LEU A 12 13.28 4.78 -10.08
CA LEU A 12 12.22 5.77 -10.21
C LEU A 12 12.30 6.76 -9.05
N GLN A 13 12.21 8.05 -9.34
CA GLN A 13 12.08 9.08 -8.31
C GLN A 13 10.61 9.24 -7.94
N ILE A 14 10.30 9.05 -6.65
CA ILE A 14 8.97 9.28 -6.08
C ILE A 14 9.16 10.31 -4.96
N ALA A 15 8.74 11.54 -5.23
CA ALA A 15 8.99 12.73 -4.42
C ALA A 15 10.50 12.94 -4.12
N ASP A 16 10.87 12.90 -2.84
CA ASP A 16 12.22 13.13 -2.30
C ASP A 16 13.16 11.93 -2.45
N LYS A 17 12.65 10.73 -2.79
CA LYS A 17 13.43 9.49 -2.77
C LYS A 17 13.45 8.78 -4.11
N THR A 18 14.61 8.22 -4.43
CA THR A 18 14.79 7.32 -5.56
C THR A 18 14.64 5.88 -5.09
N TYR A 19 13.67 5.17 -5.68
CA TYR A 19 13.37 3.78 -5.39
C TYR A 19 13.84 2.87 -6.52
N ARG A 20 14.27 1.65 -6.18
CA ARG A 20 14.48 0.61 -7.17
C ARG A 20 13.15 -0.09 -7.43
N VAL A 21 12.62 0.08 -8.63
CA VAL A 21 11.31 -0.44 -9.01
C VAL A 21 11.49 -1.82 -9.62
N ILE A 22 10.79 -2.81 -9.07
CA ILE A 22 10.83 -4.21 -9.52
C ILE A 22 9.52 -4.64 -10.20
N THR A 23 8.64 -3.68 -10.51
CA THR A 23 7.28 -3.94 -11.01
C THR A 23 7.28 -4.72 -12.31
N ASP A 24 8.19 -4.38 -13.24
CA ASP A 24 8.30 -5.06 -14.54
C ASP A 24 8.63 -6.56 -14.43
N GLY A 25 9.24 -6.97 -13.32
CA GLY A 25 9.56 -8.37 -13.03
C GLY A 25 8.43 -9.14 -12.33
N LEU A 26 7.29 -8.50 -12.07
CA LEU A 26 6.19 -9.05 -11.27
C LEU A 26 4.90 -9.11 -12.08
N ASP A 27 4.20 -10.24 -11.98
CA ASP A 27 2.79 -10.32 -12.38
C ASP A 27 1.92 -9.74 -11.25
N VAL A 28 1.81 -8.41 -11.23
CA VAL A 28 1.13 -7.65 -10.18
C VAL A 28 -0.31 -8.15 -9.93
N PRO A 29 -1.14 -8.38 -10.96
CA PRO A 29 -2.46 -8.98 -10.78
C PRO A 29 -2.44 -10.36 -10.12
N ALA A 30 -1.49 -11.23 -10.47
CA ALA A 30 -1.39 -12.56 -9.88
C ALA A 30 -0.94 -12.54 -8.41
N ILE A 31 -0.04 -11.62 -8.03
CA ILE A 31 0.48 -11.52 -6.66
C ILE A 31 -0.47 -10.77 -5.70
N LEU A 32 -1.30 -9.87 -6.23
CA LEU A 32 -2.23 -9.07 -5.43
C LEU A 32 -3.65 -9.63 -5.43
N GLY A 33 -4.10 -10.20 -6.55
CA GLY A 33 -5.46 -10.68 -6.75
C GLY A 33 -6.50 -9.58 -6.55
N LYS A 34 -7.63 -9.94 -5.93
CA LYS A 34 -8.68 -8.99 -5.57
C LYS A 34 -8.22 -8.07 -4.44
N LEU A 35 -8.45 -6.78 -4.62
CA LEU A 35 -8.11 -5.73 -3.68
C LEU A 35 -9.36 -5.18 -3.02
N THR A 36 -9.37 -5.12 -1.69
CA THR A 36 -10.50 -4.57 -0.92
C THR A 36 -10.03 -3.48 0.03
N PHE A 37 -10.78 -2.39 0.09
CA PHE A 37 -10.44 -1.22 0.87
C PHE A 37 -10.54 -1.48 2.39
N ARG A 38 -9.55 -1.03 3.16
CA ARG A 38 -9.55 -1.11 4.63
C ARG A 38 -9.69 0.25 5.31
N GLY A 39 -9.10 1.29 4.74
CA GLY A 39 -9.17 2.63 5.32
C GLY A 39 -8.08 3.54 4.76
N ILE A 40 -8.20 4.81 5.12
CA ILE A 40 -7.15 5.81 4.92
C ILE A 40 -6.33 5.85 6.21
N GLU A 41 -5.02 5.67 6.11
CA GLU A 41 -4.11 5.79 7.25
C GLU A 41 -3.64 7.24 7.44
N GLY A 42 -3.65 8.03 6.37
CA GLY A 42 -3.33 9.47 6.36
C GLY A 42 -2.14 9.81 5.47
N PRO A 43 -1.66 11.06 5.51
CA PRO A 43 -0.57 11.52 4.65
C PRO A 43 0.79 10.93 5.05
N GLU A 44 1.56 10.45 4.08
CA GLU A 44 2.98 10.12 4.25
C GLU A 44 3.79 11.42 4.13
N VAL A 45 4.18 11.99 5.27
CA VAL A 45 4.92 13.26 5.32
C VAL A 45 6.41 13.05 5.01
N ILE A 46 7.02 14.01 4.33
CA ILE A 46 8.45 14.03 3.99
C ILE A 46 9.23 14.70 5.12
N PHE A 47 10.30 14.03 5.55
CA PHE A 47 11.22 14.50 6.58
C PHE A 47 12.61 14.67 5.99
N GLU A 48 13.25 15.80 6.31
CA GLU A 48 14.64 16.08 6.00
C GLU A 48 15.53 15.81 7.20
N VAL A 49 16.78 15.44 6.93
CA VAL A 49 17.78 15.19 7.97
C VAL A 49 18.55 16.48 8.22
N ASP A 50 18.36 17.08 9.39
CA ASP A 50 19.19 18.19 9.86
C ASP A 50 20.51 17.64 10.40
N GLN A 51 21.58 17.80 9.61
CA GLN A 51 22.93 17.36 9.96
C GLN A 51 23.61 18.24 11.01
N SER A 52 23.03 19.39 11.36
CA SER A 52 23.58 20.31 12.37
C SER A 52 23.21 19.90 13.80
N GLN A 53 22.17 19.06 13.97
CA GLN A 53 21.68 18.64 15.27
C GLN A 53 21.60 17.11 15.39
N ARG A 54 21.96 16.60 16.56
CA ARG A 54 21.87 15.16 16.88
C ARG A 54 20.90 14.90 18.01
N ASN A 55 20.14 13.83 17.87
CA ASN A 55 19.35 13.24 18.93
C ASN A 55 20.25 12.60 19.99
N PRO A 56 19.73 12.36 21.21
CA PRO A 56 20.48 11.71 22.29
C PRO A 56 21.02 10.31 21.95
N ASP A 57 20.40 9.63 20.99
CA ASP A 57 20.80 8.32 20.48
C ASP A 57 21.93 8.40 19.41
N GLY A 58 22.40 9.61 19.09
CA GLY A 58 23.45 9.86 18.11
C GLY A 58 22.95 9.95 16.65
N SER A 59 21.67 9.72 16.38
CA SER A 59 21.05 9.95 15.07
C SER A 59 20.89 11.45 14.79
N PHE A 60 20.74 11.84 13.52
CA PHE A 60 20.46 13.22 13.15
C PHE A 60 18.97 13.54 13.33
N VAL A 61 18.67 14.80 13.65
CA VAL A 61 17.27 15.26 13.81
C VAL A 61 16.55 15.19 12.47
N GLN A 62 15.30 14.70 12.49
CA GLN A 62 14.42 14.71 11.32
C GLN A 62 13.45 15.88 11.44
N VAL A 63 13.50 16.80 10.48
CA VAL A 63 12.63 17.97 10.42
C VAL A 63 11.52 17.70 9.40
N ASN A 64 10.29 17.87 9.83
CA ASN A 64 9.13 17.77 8.94
C ASN A 64 9.17 18.95 7.95
N THR A 65 9.20 18.64 6.65
CA THR A 65 9.25 19.64 5.56
C THR A 65 7.90 20.31 5.30
N GLY A 66 6.81 19.73 5.78
CA GLY A 66 5.44 20.11 5.43
C GLY A 66 4.97 19.55 4.08
N GLU A 67 5.84 18.90 3.32
CA GLU A 67 5.49 18.24 2.05
C GLU A 67 4.99 16.81 2.29
N ILE A 68 3.98 16.40 1.53
CA ILE A 68 3.45 15.03 1.58
C ILE A 68 3.92 14.27 0.34
N ARG A 69 4.41 13.04 0.53
CA ARG A 69 4.75 12.12 -0.55
C ARG A 69 3.51 11.53 -1.22
N GLY A 70 2.41 11.42 -0.46
CA GLY A 70 1.13 10.89 -0.90
C GLY A 70 0.26 10.48 0.28
N ILE A 71 -0.88 9.87 0.01
CA ILE A 71 -1.82 9.40 1.03
C ILE A 71 -1.70 7.89 1.18
N VAL A 72 -1.44 7.42 2.39
CA VAL A 72 -1.36 5.99 2.67
C VAL A 72 -2.76 5.42 2.84
N VAL A 73 -3.07 4.38 2.06
CA VAL A 73 -4.32 3.63 2.14
C VAL A 73 -4.04 2.17 2.48
N GLY A 74 -4.84 1.62 3.38
CA GLY A 74 -4.85 0.21 3.71
C GLY A 74 -5.69 -0.57 2.71
N ILE A 75 -5.08 -1.55 2.06
CA ILE A 75 -5.74 -2.39 1.04
C ILE A 75 -5.44 -3.84 1.33
N HIS A 76 -6.49 -4.65 1.41
CA HIS A 76 -6.34 -6.08 1.60
C HIS A 76 -6.24 -6.83 0.29
N SER A 77 -5.19 -7.61 0.16
CA SER A 77 -4.96 -8.54 -0.94
C SER A 77 -5.53 -9.91 -0.62
N SER A 78 -6.34 -10.44 -1.54
CA SER A 78 -6.87 -11.81 -1.44
C SER A 78 -5.81 -12.92 -1.55
N VAL A 79 -4.65 -12.63 -2.15
CA VAL A 79 -3.58 -13.61 -2.40
C VAL A 79 -2.54 -13.58 -1.27
N GLN A 80 -2.16 -12.39 -0.79
CA GLN A 80 -1.21 -12.26 0.31
C GLN A 80 -1.86 -12.48 1.68
N HIS A 81 -3.19 -12.44 1.73
CA HIS A 81 -3.99 -12.61 2.95
C HIS A 81 -3.70 -11.57 4.05
N GLU A 82 -3.09 -10.44 3.70
CA GLU A 82 -2.72 -9.37 4.61
C GLU A 82 -3.22 -8.01 4.14
N THR A 83 -3.11 -7.01 5.02
CA THR A 83 -3.35 -5.61 4.66
C THR A 83 -2.03 -5.01 4.21
N LEU A 84 -2.01 -4.57 2.97
CA LEU A 84 -0.92 -3.87 2.33
C LEU A 84 -1.16 -2.36 2.40
N PHE A 85 -0.09 -1.61 2.58
CA PHE A 85 -0.15 -0.16 2.64
C PHE A 85 0.38 0.43 1.34
N PHE A 86 -0.50 1.10 0.60
CA PHE A 86 -0.15 1.78 -0.65
C PHE A 86 -0.10 3.29 -0.41
N THR A 87 0.97 3.93 -0.86
CA THR A 87 1.02 5.39 -0.95
C THR A 87 0.43 5.82 -2.29
N ILE A 88 -0.69 6.54 -2.26
CA ILE A 88 -1.35 7.14 -3.43
C ILE A 88 -0.72 8.51 -3.70
N ALA A 89 -0.06 8.66 -4.84
CA ALA A 89 0.74 9.84 -5.14
C ALA A 89 -0.07 11.00 -5.77
N ASP A 90 -1.06 10.69 -6.61
CA ASP A 90 -1.75 11.68 -7.44
C ASP A 90 -3.16 12.03 -6.92
N MET A 91 -3.46 11.71 -5.66
CA MET A 91 -4.73 12.06 -5.02
C MET A 91 -4.49 12.59 -3.61
N SER A 92 -5.22 13.64 -3.26
CA SER A 92 -5.34 14.15 -1.91
C SER A 92 -6.25 13.28 -1.04
N GLU A 93 -6.15 13.45 0.27
CA GLU A 93 -6.98 12.70 1.23
C GLU A 93 -8.47 12.96 0.98
N SER A 94 -8.85 14.23 0.79
CA SER A 94 -10.23 14.62 0.48
C SER A 94 -10.74 14.00 -0.83
N GLU A 95 -9.93 13.93 -1.88
CA GLU A 95 -10.34 13.28 -3.13
C GLU A 95 -10.60 11.78 -2.94
N ILE A 96 -9.85 11.11 -2.07
CA ILE A 96 -10.06 9.69 -1.75
C ILE A 96 -11.31 9.52 -0.88
N GLU A 97 -11.53 10.42 0.08
CA GLU A 97 -12.75 10.44 0.90
C GLU A 97 -14.01 10.68 0.04
N ASP A 98 -13.93 11.57 -0.95
CA ASP A 98 -15.02 11.90 -1.87
C ASP A 98 -15.43 10.71 -2.74
N LEU A 99 -14.52 9.76 -3.03
CA LEU A 99 -14.88 8.49 -3.67
C LEU A 99 -15.86 7.67 -2.83
N SER A 100 -15.98 7.95 -1.53
CA SER A 100 -16.92 7.31 -0.59
C SER A 100 -16.76 5.79 -0.55
N ILE A 101 -15.53 5.28 -0.66
CA ILE A 101 -15.22 3.85 -0.66
C ILE A 101 -15.47 3.27 0.73
N LYS A 102 -16.32 2.24 0.81
CA LYS A 102 -16.64 1.60 2.09
C LYS A 102 -15.61 0.53 2.43
N TYR A 103 -15.53 0.23 3.72
CA TYR A 103 -14.77 -0.90 4.22
C TYR A 103 -15.16 -2.19 3.49
N ARG A 104 -14.15 -2.95 3.05
CA ARG A 104 -14.22 -4.20 2.25
C ARG A 104 -14.81 -4.04 0.84
N GLU A 105 -15.01 -2.82 0.36
CA GLU A 105 -15.41 -2.61 -1.03
C GLU A 105 -14.24 -2.91 -1.97
N GLU A 106 -14.54 -3.49 -3.13
CA GLU A 106 -13.51 -3.82 -4.13
C GLU A 106 -13.01 -2.53 -4.80
N VAL A 107 -11.69 -2.42 -4.88
CA VAL A 107 -11.01 -1.25 -5.44
C VAL A 107 -10.07 -1.65 -6.55
N GLU A 108 -9.82 -0.71 -7.46
CA GLU A 108 -8.76 -0.81 -8.44
C GLU A 108 -7.74 0.29 -8.20
N LEU A 109 -6.47 -0.05 -8.39
CA LEU A 109 -5.36 0.87 -8.31
C LEU A 109 -4.79 1.07 -9.71
N GLU A 110 -4.45 2.31 -10.03
CA GLU A 110 -3.82 2.67 -11.30
C GLU A 110 -2.31 2.83 -11.11
N ASP A 111 -1.55 2.37 -12.10
CA ASP A 111 -0.09 2.48 -12.17
C ASP A 111 0.62 2.03 -10.88
N ILE A 112 0.33 0.80 -10.46
CA ILE A 112 0.96 0.21 -9.28
C ILE A 112 2.47 0.13 -9.48
N VAL A 113 3.22 0.65 -8.51
CA VAL A 113 4.68 0.57 -8.46
C VAL A 113 5.11 -0.16 -7.18
N VAL A 114 5.82 -1.26 -7.37
CA VAL A 114 6.48 -2.03 -6.31
C VAL A 114 7.96 -1.64 -6.27
N ALA A 115 8.34 -0.99 -5.17
CA ALA A 115 9.69 -0.55 -4.89
C ALA A 115 10.37 -1.47 -3.88
N HIS A 116 11.60 -1.88 -4.19
CA HIS A 116 12.48 -2.60 -3.26
C HIS A 116 13.43 -1.63 -2.56
N VAL A 117 13.48 -1.71 -1.24
CA VAL A 117 14.36 -0.94 -0.38
C VAL A 117 15.12 -1.90 0.53
N HIS A 118 16.45 -1.83 0.49
CA HIS A 118 17.31 -2.61 1.37
C HIS A 118 17.95 -1.68 2.41
N VAL A 119 17.58 -1.85 3.68
CA VAL A 119 18.09 -1.04 4.79
C VAL A 119 18.43 -1.96 5.96
N ASN A 120 19.64 -1.84 6.51
CA ASN A 120 20.08 -2.56 7.71
C ASN A 120 19.82 -4.09 7.65
N ASN A 121 20.16 -4.71 6.51
CA ASN A 121 19.99 -6.15 6.27
C ASN A 121 18.53 -6.63 6.30
N ARG A 122 17.58 -5.72 6.03
CA ARG A 122 16.17 -6.04 5.82
C ARG A 122 15.73 -5.56 4.44
N ASP A 123 15.08 -6.45 3.73
CA ASP A 123 14.39 -6.15 2.48
C ASP A 123 12.97 -5.67 2.82
N ILE A 124 12.66 -4.47 2.36
CA ILE A 124 11.38 -3.81 2.58
C ILE A 124 10.80 -3.51 1.19
N PHE A 125 9.55 -3.91 0.98
CA PHE A 125 8.80 -3.55 -0.21
C PHE A 125 7.89 -2.37 0.11
N LYS A 126 8.02 -1.30 -0.68
CA LYS A 126 7.10 -0.17 -0.65
C LYS A 126 6.17 -0.26 -1.85
N LEU A 127 4.89 -0.01 -1.61
CA LEU A 127 3.85 -0.08 -2.62
C LEU A 127 3.35 1.33 -2.87
N PHE A 128 3.33 1.71 -4.13
CA PHE A 128 2.81 2.98 -4.59
C PHE A 128 1.75 2.73 -5.66
N ALA A 129 0.84 3.67 -5.82
CA ALA A 129 -0.06 3.74 -6.95
C ALA A 129 -0.31 5.20 -7.29
N SER A 130 -0.64 5.49 -8.54
CA SER A 130 -1.02 6.85 -8.91
C SER A 130 -2.37 7.21 -8.31
N LYS A 131 -3.38 6.34 -8.50
CA LYS A 131 -4.77 6.60 -8.08
C LYS A 131 -5.45 5.36 -7.54
N ILE A 132 -6.49 5.58 -6.74
CA ILE A 132 -7.43 4.57 -6.28
C ILE A 132 -8.83 4.88 -6.83
N LYS A 133 -9.56 3.84 -7.25
CA LYS A 133 -10.95 3.98 -7.69
C LYS A 133 -11.80 2.82 -7.19
N LYS A 134 -13.11 3.07 -7.08
CA LYS A 134 -14.09 1.99 -6.88
C LYS A 134 -14.14 1.12 -8.12
N LYS A 135 -14.18 -0.19 -7.91
CA LYS A 135 -14.47 -1.10 -9.00
C LYS A 135 -15.98 -1.13 -9.29
N ALA A 136 -16.37 -0.64 -10.46
CA ALA A 136 -17.77 -0.67 -10.88
C ALA A 136 -18.27 -2.13 -11.00
N GLY A 137 -19.27 -2.50 -10.20
CA GLY A 137 -19.90 -3.83 -10.24
C GLY A 137 -19.68 -4.70 -9.01
N ALA A 138 -19.00 -4.22 -7.96
CA ALA A 138 -18.90 -4.94 -6.70
C ALA A 138 -20.27 -4.93 -5.97
N THR A 139 -21.11 -5.92 -6.24
CA THR A 139 -22.24 -6.23 -5.35
C THR A 139 -21.70 -6.43 -3.94
N PRO A 140 -22.28 -5.76 -2.92
CA PRO A 140 -21.85 -5.96 -1.55
C PRO A 140 -21.98 -7.45 -1.22
N VAL A 141 -20.86 -8.09 -0.88
CA VAL A 141 -20.87 -9.43 -0.33
C VAL A 141 -21.67 -9.34 0.95
N LYS A 142 -22.95 -9.76 0.90
CA LYS A 142 -23.75 -10.00 2.09
C LYS A 142 -22.96 -11.01 2.93
N GLU A 143 -22.53 -10.58 4.11
CA GLU A 143 -22.11 -11.51 5.16
C GLU A 143 -23.31 -12.40 5.49
N THR A 144 -23.40 -13.56 4.83
CA THR A 144 -24.30 -14.62 5.27
C THR A 144 -23.69 -15.21 6.54
N LYS A 145 -24.09 -14.69 7.70
CA LYS A 145 -24.03 -15.47 8.93
C LYS A 145 -24.97 -16.66 8.76
N GLU A 146 -24.49 -17.75 8.17
CA GLU A 146 -25.08 -19.07 8.39
C GLU A 146 -24.78 -19.45 9.84
N VAL A 147 -25.68 -19.03 10.75
CA VAL A 147 -25.85 -19.72 12.01
C VAL A 147 -26.45 -21.07 11.65
N LYS A 148 -25.61 -22.10 11.53
CA LYS A 148 -26.08 -23.49 11.52
C LYS A 148 -26.82 -23.73 12.83
N GLN A 149 -28.14 -23.73 12.75
CA GLN A 149 -29.01 -24.44 13.67
C GLN A 149 -28.60 -25.92 13.63
N THR A 150 -28.12 -26.43 14.75
CA THR A 150 -28.19 -27.87 15.02
C THR A 150 -29.18 -28.05 16.15
N GLU A 151 -30.39 -28.43 15.77
CA GLU A 151 -31.33 -29.10 16.64
C GLU A 151 -30.64 -30.31 17.27
N ASN A 152 -30.75 -30.46 18.58
CA ASN A 152 -30.71 -31.77 19.21
C ASN A 152 -31.89 -31.86 20.17
N LYS A 153 -33.02 -32.31 19.61
CA LYS A 153 -34.06 -33.01 20.34
C LYS A 153 -33.48 -34.34 20.82
N LYS A 154 -33.43 -34.56 22.13
CA LYS A 154 -33.49 -35.91 22.71
C LYS A 154 -34.39 -35.86 23.94
N ASP A 155 -35.65 -36.22 23.73
CA ASP A 155 -36.49 -36.84 24.74
C ASP A 155 -36.14 -38.33 24.76
N ASN A 156 -35.73 -38.83 25.93
CA ASN A 156 -36.27 -40.04 26.57
C ASN A 156 -35.73 -40.14 28.00
#